data_AF-A0AAX1T7F9-F1
#
_entry.id   AF-A0AAX1T7F9-F1
#
_cell.length_a   1.000
_cell.length_b   1.000
_cell.length_c   1.000
_cell.angle_alpha   90.00
_cell.angle_beta   90.00
_cell.angle_gamma   90.00
#
_symmetry.space_group_name_H-M   'P 1'
#
loop_
_entity.id
_entity.type
_entity.pdbx_description
1 polymer ?
#
loop_
_entity_poly.entity_id
_entity_poly.type
_entity_poly.pdbx_seq_one_letter_code
_entity_poly.pdbx_strand_id
1 'polypeptide(L)'
;MEKITVNFHYQDVDGLKESKYEAFLLSDSVYYEFNGENITFREIPLYERGKKELTIYDSDSYKSAEIQCKAEIENIHEMSALEFIEAVLEGEN
;
A
#
# COMPACT_ATOMS: atom_id res chain seq x y z
N MET A 1 -7.31 9.26 -5.02
CA MET A 1 -6.75 8.03 -5.65
C MET A 1 -7.78 6.90 -5.68
N GLU A 2 -7.57 5.82 -6.46
CA GLU A 2 -8.51 4.68 -6.47
C GLU A 2 -8.29 3.76 -5.26
N LYS A 3 -9.38 3.40 -4.56
CA LYS A 3 -9.36 2.44 -3.46
C LYS A 3 -9.43 1.01 -4.03
N ILE A 4 -8.60 0.14 -3.48
CA ILE A 4 -8.55 -1.30 -3.79
C ILE A 4 -8.67 -2.12 -2.52
N THR A 5 -8.92 -3.41 -2.68
CA THR A 5 -8.96 -4.39 -1.59
C THR A 5 -7.80 -5.35 -1.75
N VAL A 6 -7.07 -5.62 -0.66
CA VAL A 6 -5.95 -6.56 -0.66
C VAL A 6 -6.28 -7.70 0.29
N ASN A 7 -6.21 -8.92 -0.22
CA ASN A 7 -6.26 -10.15 0.56
C ASN A 7 -4.83 -10.71 0.62
N PHE A 8 -4.23 -10.69 1.81
CA PHE A 8 -2.88 -11.17 2.06
C PHE A 8 -2.94 -12.54 2.75
N HIS A 9 -2.42 -13.56 2.08
CA HIS A 9 -2.28 -14.91 2.60
C HIS A 9 -0.85 -15.13 3.08
N TYR A 10 -0.68 -15.54 4.32
CA TYR A 10 0.65 -15.76 4.90
C TYR A 10 0.66 -16.95 5.84
N GLN A 11 1.82 -17.59 5.96
CA GLN A 11 2.05 -18.66 6.91
C GLN A 11 2.65 -18.11 8.21
N ASP A 12 2.02 -18.40 9.35
CA ASP A 12 2.60 -18.15 10.68
C ASP A 12 2.75 -19.44 11.51
N VAL A 13 3.11 -19.30 12.79
CA VAL A 13 3.32 -20.42 13.73
C VAL A 13 2.06 -21.26 13.97
N ASP A 14 0.88 -20.67 13.76
CA ASP A 14 -0.43 -21.30 14.00
C ASP A 14 -1.08 -21.80 12.70
N GLY A 15 -0.44 -21.62 11.54
CA GLY A 15 -0.92 -22.13 10.26
C GLY A 15 -1.03 -21.06 9.17
N LEU A 16 -1.81 -21.40 8.13
CA LEU A 16 -2.15 -20.46 7.07
C LEU A 16 -3.15 -19.44 7.60
N LYS A 17 -2.84 -18.16 7.42
CA LYS A 17 -3.67 -17.01 7.79
C LYS A 17 -4.06 -16.20 6.56
N GLU A 18 -5.11 -15.40 6.74
CA GLU A 18 -5.59 -14.44 5.75
C GLU A 18 -5.85 -13.11 6.46
N SER A 19 -5.43 -12.02 5.84
CA SER A 19 -5.75 -10.66 6.25
C SER A 19 -6.34 -9.90 5.08
N LYS A 20 -7.44 -9.20 5.32
CA LYS A 20 -8.13 -8.39 4.33
C LYS A 20 -8.12 -6.94 4.76
N TYR A 21 -7.61 -6.06 3.91
CA TYR A 21 -7.54 -4.63 4.19
C TYR A 21 -7.79 -3.78 2.95
N GLU A 22 -8.16 -2.53 3.17
CA GLU A 22 -8.29 -1.52 2.13
C GLU A 22 -6.94 -0.83 1.90
N ALA A 23 -6.61 -0.59 0.64
CA ALA A 23 -5.41 0.14 0.24
C ALA A 23 -5.73 1.09 -0.92
N PHE A 24 -4.76 1.91 -1.30
CA PHE A 24 -4.94 2.90 -2.37
C PHE A 24 -3.94 2.68 -3.50
N LEU A 25 -4.44 2.68 -4.71
CA LEU A 25 -3.64 2.53 -5.91
C LEU A 25 -2.92 3.85 -6.24
N LEU A 26 -1.58 3.81 -6.22
CA LEU A 26 -0.75 4.94 -6.64
C LEU A 26 -0.49 4.88 -8.16
N SER A 27 -0.24 3.69 -8.69
CA SER A 27 -0.05 3.41 -10.11
C SER A 27 -0.56 2.01 -10.44
N ASP A 28 -0.51 1.61 -11.70
CA ASP A 28 -0.85 0.25 -12.17
C ASP A 28 -0.05 -0.89 -11.51
N SER A 29 1.05 -0.55 -10.85
CA SER A 29 2.07 -1.47 -10.34
C SER A 29 2.42 -1.22 -8.88
N VAL A 30 1.88 -0.19 -8.24
CA VAL A 30 2.16 0.17 -6.85
C VAL A 30 0.87 0.56 -6.14
N TYR A 31 0.66 -0.02 -4.97
CA TYR A 31 -0.32 0.46 -4.00
C TYR A 31 0.38 0.92 -2.73
N TYR A 32 -0.34 1.67 -1.91
CA TYR A 32 0.14 2.03 -0.58
C TYR A 32 -0.93 1.85 0.50
N GLU A 33 -0.45 1.75 1.73
CA GLU A 33 -1.21 1.68 2.97
C GLU A 33 -0.75 2.82 3.87
N PHE A 34 -1.66 3.48 4.59
CA PHE A 34 -1.33 4.49 5.60
C PHE A 34 -1.95 4.10 6.94
N ASN A 35 -1.12 3.99 7.97
CA ASN A 35 -1.56 3.60 9.31
C ASN A 35 -1.64 4.79 10.30
N GLY A 36 -1.54 6.02 9.80
CA GLY A 36 -1.52 7.25 10.62
C GLY A 36 -0.12 7.77 10.90
N GLU A 37 0.90 6.90 10.91
CA GLU A 37 2.30 7.28 11.19
C GLU A 37 3.23 6.96 10.03
N ASN A 38 2.99 5.84 9.35
CA ASN A 38 3.82 5.34 8.26
C ASN A 38 2.99 5.12 7.01
N ILE A 39 3.60 5.39 5.87
CA ILE A 39 3.11 4.96 4.57
C ILE A 39 3.97 3.80 4.08
N THR A 40 3.33 2.68 3.77
CA THR A 40 4.00 1.52 3.17
C THR A 40 3.59 1.41 1.71
N PHE A 41 4.56 1.52 0.80
CA PHE A 41 4.40 1.27 -0.63
C PHE A 41 4.75 -0.19 -0.93
N ARG A 42 3.94 -0.83 -1.78
CA ARG A 42 4.16 -2.22 -2.20
C ARG A 42 3.98 -2.37 -3.69
N GLU A 43 4.89 -3.10 -4.32
CA GLU A 43 4.74 -3.52 -5.71
C GLU A 43 3.61 -4.55 -5.85
N ILE A 44 2.81 -4.40 -6.90
CA ILE A 44 1.76 -5.35 -7.26
C ILE A 44 2.37 -6.48 -8.11
N PRO A 45 2.21 -7.76 -7.71
CA PRO A 45 2.59 -8.91 -8.52
C PRO A 45 1.98 -8.82 -9.91
N LEU A 46 2.76 -9.17 -10.94
CA LEU A 46 2.38 -8.97 -12.33
C LEU A 46 1.00 -9.55 -12.69
N TYR A 47 0.65 -10.71 -12.13
CA TYR A 47 -0.63 -11.40 -12.39
C TYR A 47 -1.83 -10.80 -11.64
N GLU A 48 -1.60 -9.91 -10.68
CA GLU A 48 -2.64 -9.18 -9.94
C GLU A 48 -2.91 -7.78 -10.50
N ARG A 49 -2.03 -7.25 -11.36
CA ARG A 49 -2.16 -5.88 -11.89
C ARG A 49 -3.47 -5.68 -12.67
N GLY A 50 -4.09 -4.52 -12.46
CA GLY A 50 -5.36 -4.14 -13.09
C GLY A 50 -6.61 -4.69 -12.41
N LYS A 51 -6.47 -5.51 -11.35
CA LYS A 51 -7.60 -5.95 -10.53
C LYS A 51 -7.92 -4.92 -9.45
N LYS A 52 -9.19 -4.86 -9.04
CA LYS A 52 -9.63 -4.06 -7.87
C LYS A 52 -9.49 -4.80 -6.55
N GLU A 53 -9.51 -6.13 -6.61
CA GLU A 53 -9.29 -7.01 -5.48
C GLU A 53 -8.04 -7.82 -5.78
N LEU A 54 -6.97 -7.56 -5.01
CA LEU A 54 -5.68 -8.22 -5.16
C LEU A 54 -5.60 -9.39 -4.19
N THR A 55 -5.00 -10.49 -4.65
CA THR A 55 -4.62 -11.61 -3.79
C THR A 55 -3.11 -11.74 -3.79
N ILE A 56 -2.51 -11.54 -2.62
CA ILE A 56 -1.07 -11.54 -2.42
C ILE A 56 -0.72 -12.68 -1.46
N TYR A 57 0.28 -13.47 -1.80
CA TYR A 57 0.81 -14.56 -0.99
C TYR A 57 2.17 -14.17 -0.39
N ASP A 58 2.51 -14.70 0.79
CA ASP A 58 3.83 -14.50 1.41
C ASP A 58 5.00 -15.00 0.54
N SER A 59 4.73 -15.97 -0.32
CA SER A 59 5.65 -16.52 -1.31
C SER A 59 5.89 -15.59 -2.50
N ASP A 60 5.06 -14.57 -2.68
CA ASP A 60 5.20 -13.65 -3.79
C ASP A 60 6.45 -12.79 -3.59
N SER A 61 7.30 -12.77 -4.61
CA SER A 61 8.43 -11.85 -4.62
C SER A 61 7.97 -10.50 -5.12
N TYR A 62 7.86 -9.53 -4.22
CA TYR A 62 7.58 -8.13 -4.53
C TYR A 62 8.38 -7.22 -3.60
N LYS A 63 8.68 -6.00 -4.04
CA LYS A 63 9.35 -5.02 -3.20
C LYS A 63 8.36 -4.22 -2.37
N SER A 64 8.81 -3.79 -1.21
CA SER A 64 8.12 -2.80 -0.40
C SER A 64 9.10 -1.72 0.09
N ALA A 65 8.56 -0.54 0.34
CA ALA A 65 9.28 0.56 0.98
C ALA A 65 8.35 1.21 2.00
N GLU A 66 8.87 1.51 3.18
CA GLU A 66 8.12 2.22 4.23
C GLU A 66 8.77 3.58 4.47
N ILE A 67 7.94 4.60 4.62
CA ILE A 67 8.35 5.97 4.92
C ILE A 67 7.58 6.42 6.16
N GLN A 68 8.29 7.05 7.09
CA GLN A 68 7.68 7.63 8.29
C GLN A 68 7.17 9.03 7.97
N CYS A 69 5.87 9.25 8.09
CA CYS A 69 5.30 10.57 7.90
C CYS A 69 5.47 11.40 9.19
N LYS A 70 6.38 12.37 9.18
CA LYS A 70 6.49 13.34 10.29
C LYS A 70 5.42 14.44 10.24
N ALA A 71 4.83 14.67 9.07
CA ALA A 71 3.73 15.60 8.90
C ALA A 71 2.39 14.93 9.24
N GLU A 72 1.51 15.63 9.97
CA GLU A 72 0.10 15.26 10.07
C GLU A 72 -0.55 15.46 8.69
N ILE A 73 -0.46 14.45 7.83
CA ILE A 73 -1.11 14.48 6.52
C ILE A 73 -2.58 14.12 6.74
N GLU A 74 -3.43 15.13 6.91
CA GLU A 74 -4.87 14.96 6.87
C GLU A 74 -5.35 14.77 5.41
N ASN A 75 -6.25 13.80 5.16
CA ASN A 75 -6.91 13.58 3.87
C ASN A 75 -6.00 13.14 2.69
N ILE A 76 -4.91 12.41 2.98
CA ILE A 76 -3.93 11.88 2.00
C ILE A 76 -4.60 11.15 0.81
N HIS A 77 -5.72 10.48 1.06
CA HIS A 77 -6.42 9.67 0.07
C HIS A 77 -7.23 10.51 -0.95
N GLU A 78 -7.57 11.75 -0.59
CA GLU A 78 -8.30 12.69 -1.43
C GLU A 78 -7.38 13.46 -2.38
N MET A 79 -6.08 13.45 -2.11
CA MET A 79 -5.06 14.12 -2.93
C MET A 79 -4.90 13.45 -4.30
N SER A 80 -4.44 14.24 -5.27
CA SER A 80 -3.86 13.70 -6.50
C SER A 80 -2.53 12.99 -6.19
N ALA A 81 -2.08 12.15 -7.12
CA ALA A 81 -0.81 11.43 -6.95
C ALA A 81 0.40 12.38 -6.83
N LEU A 82 0.37 13.51 -7.52
CA LEU A 82 1.46 14.48 -7.47
C LEU A 82 1.50 15.18 -6.11
N GLU A 83 0.36 15.73 -5.65
CA GLU A 83 0.25 16.41 -4.34
C GLU A 83 0.63 15.47 -3.20
N PHE A 84 0.25 14.19 -3.30
CA PHE A 84 0.64 13.17 -2.34
C PHE A 84 2.16 12.97 -2.29
N ILE A 85 2.82 12.83 -3.45
CA ILE A 85 4.28 12.64 -3.50
C ILE A 85 5.00 13.86 -2.92
N GLU A 86 4.55 15.07 -3.26
CA GLU A 86 5.10 16.31 -2.74
C GLU A 86 4.97 16.38 -1.21
N ALA A 87 3.77 16.12 -0.67
CA ALA A 87 3.53 16.13 0.78
C ALA A 87 4.41 15.12 1.55
N VAL A 88 4.60 13.92 0.99
CA VAL A 88 5.45 12.89 1.59
C VAL A 88 6.92 13.32 1.58
N LEU A 89 7.41 13.92 0.49
CA LEU A 89 8.80 14.38 0.38
C LEU A 89 9.08 15.62 1.22
N GLU A 90 8.12 16.53 1.36
CA GLU A 90 8.24 17.72 2.21
C GLU A 90 8.31 17.35 3.70
N GLY A 91 7.54 16.35 4.14
CA GLY A 91 7.53 15.86 5.52
C GLY A 91 8.79 15.10 5.95
N GLU A 92 9.69 14.74 5.03
CA GLU A 92 10.95 14.08 5.33
C GLU A 92 12.08 15.07 5.74
N ASN A 93 12.00 16.32 5.29
CA ASN A 93 12.98 17.40 5.57
C ASN A 93 12.85 18.00 6.98
#